data_AF-A0A3C1PJB7-F1
#
_entry.id   AF-A0A3C1PJB7-F1
#
_cell.length_a   1.000
_cell.length_b   1.000
_cell.length_c   1.000
_cell.angle_alpha   90.00
_cell.angle_beta   90.00
_cell.angle_gamma   90.00
#
_symmetry.space_group_name_H-M   'P 1'
#
loop_
_entity.id
_entity.type
_entity.pdbx_description
1 polymer ?
#
loop_
_entity_poly.entity_id
_entity_poly.type
_entity_poly.pdbx_seq_one_letter_code
_entity_poly.pdbx_strand_id
1 'polypeptide(L)' 'MEEIVCNCKMVDEMEILAALKQQLFPDLVYIQQKTTAGTGCRRCVPALKVLIDRHNSLQQTSADEKLS' A
#
# COMPACT_ATOMS: atom_id res chain seq x y z
N MET A 1 -13.25 8.94 -9.44
CA MET A 1 -12.94 9.85 -8.33
C MET A 1 -11.91 9.13 -7.50
N GLU A 2 -10.72 9.70 -7.36
CA GLU A 2 -9.62 9.08 -6.62
C GLU A 2 -9.84 9.35 -5.13
N GLU A 3 -9.82 8.30 -4.30
CA GLU A 3 -10.05 8.42 -2.86
C GLU A 3 -8.76 8.88 -2.17
N ILE A 4 -8.82 10.01 -1.47
CA ILE A 4 -7.68 10.54 -0.70
C ILE A 4 -7.49 9.69 0.55
N VAL A 5 -6.41 8.92 0.59
CA VAL A 5 -6.05 8.07 1.74
C VAL A 5 -5.30 8.88 2.81
N CYS A 6 -4.42 9.81 2.42
CA CYS A 6 -3.70 10.66 3.35
C CYS A 6 -3.96 12.15 3.12
N ASN A 7 -4.91 12.71 3.86
CA ASN A 7 -5.24 14.14 3.83
C ASN A 7 -4.06 15.06 4.23
N CYS A 8 -3.18 14.61 5.13
CA CYS A 8 -2.03 15.40 5.60
C CYS A 8 -0.95 15.59 4.51
N LYS A 9 -0.92 14.71 3.49
CA LYS A 9 0.08 14.71 2.42
C LYS A 9 -0.54 14.74 1.02
N MET A 10 -1.87 14.82 0.93
CA MET A 10 -2.63 14.75 -0.32
C MET A 10 -2.30 13.51 -1.16
N VAL A 11 -2.13 12.36 -0.51
CA VAL A 11 -1.85 11.08 -1.18
C VAL A 11 -3.16 10.35 -1.40
N ASP A 12 -3.42 9.97 -2.64
CA ASP A 12 -4.57 9.16 -3.04
C ASP A 12 -4.26 7.65 -3.04
N GLU A 13 -5.32 6.85 -3.23
CA GLU A 13 -5.19 5.39 -3.32
C GLU A 13 -4.36 4.94 -4.53
N MET A 14 -4.40 5.67 -5.65
CA MET A 14 -3.69 5.29 -6.88
C MET A 14 -2.18 5.37 -6.70
N GLU A 15 -1.67 6.40 -6.03
CA GLU A 15 -0.26 6.53 -5.66
C GLU A 15 0.20 5.36 -4.78
N ILE A 16 -0.64 4.95 -3.81
CA ILE A 16 -0.33 3.82 -2.92
C ILE A 16 -0.31 2.52 -3.73
N LEU A 17 -1.30 2.28 -4.58
CA LEU A 17 -1.36 1.09 -5.44
C LEU A 17 -0.19 1.04 -6.42
N ALA A 18 0.23 2.18 -6.97
CA ALA A 18 1.41 2.27 -7.83
C ALA A 18 2.69 1.90 -7.07
N ALA A 19 2.84 2.35 -5.82
CA ALA A 19 3.96 1.94 -4.97
C ALA A 19 3.91 0.45 -4.63
N LEU A 20 2.73 -0.08 -4.25
CA LEU A 20 2.56 -1.50 -3.93
C LEU A 20 2.98 -2.41 -5.11
N LYS A 21 2.66 -2.03 -6.35
CA LYS A 21 3.05 -2.80 -7.56
C LYS A 21 4.55 -2.82 -7.86
N GLN A 22 5.35 -1.93 -7.27
CA GLN A 22 6.80 -1.87 -7.51
C GLN A 22 7.59 -2.91 -6.70
N GLN A 23 6.96 -3.57 -5.73
CA GLN A 23 7.59 -4.58 -4.88
C GLN A 23 6.64 -5.76 -4.68
N LEU A 24 7.15 -6.98 -4.61
CA LEU A 24 6.30 -8.18 -4.48
C LEU A 24 5.65 -8.29 -3.09
N PHE A 25 6.39 -7.92 -2.05
CA PHE A 25 5.94 -7.89 -0.66
C PHE A 25 6.31 -6.54 -0.03
N PRO A 26 5.59 -5.46 -0.38
CA PRO A 26 5.80 -4.14 0.21
C PRO A 26 5.39 -4.16 1.69
N ASP A 27 6.12 -3.40 2.50
CA ASP A 27 5.79 -3.16 3.90
C ASP A 27 5.40 -1.68 4.13
N LEU A 28 4.96 -1.36 5.35
CA LEU A 28 4.54 0.00 5.69
C LEU A 28 5.68 1.01 5.51
N VAL A 29 6.91 0.61 5.85
CA VAL A 29 8.09 1.49 5.75
C VAL A 29 8.38 1.82 4.29
N TYR A 30 8.30 0.84 3.39
CA TYR A 30 8.45 1.05 1.96
C TYR A 30 7.41 2.03 1.42
N ILE A 31 6.13 1.85 1.76
CA ILE A 31 5.07 2.76 1.32
C ILE A 31 5.27 4.17 1.86
N GLN A 32 5.70 4.31 3.12
CA GLN A 32 6.03 5.60 3.72
C GLN A 32 7.20 6.28 3.00
N GLN A 33 8.23 5.54 2.60
CA GLN A 33 9.37 6.10 1.85
C GLN A 33 8.98 6.53 0.43
N LYS A 34 8.06 5.80 -0.21
CA LYS A 34 7.63 6.10 -1.59
C LYS A 34 6.60 7.21 -1.69
N THR A 35 5.63 7.24 -0.78
CA THR A 35 4.47 8.14 -0.87
C THR A 35 4.47 9.24 0.18
N THR A 36 5.31 9.14 1.21
CA THR A 36 5.30 9.99 2.42
C THR A 36 4.02 9.89 3.27
N ALA A 37 3.00 9.12 2.83
CA ALA A 37 1.78 8.90 3.58
C ALA A 37 2.08 8.23 4.92
N GLY A 38 1.40 8.67 5.99
CA GLY A 38 1.57 8.07 7.32
C GLY A 38 2.86 8.47 8.05
N THR A 39 3.59 9.50 7.58
CA THR A 39 4.76 10.07 8.28
C THR A 39 4.44 11.32 9.12
N GLY A 40 3.29 11.96 8.88
CA GLY A 40 2.84 13.16 9.60
C GLY A 40 1.88 12.84 10.76
N CYS A 41 0.59 13.10 10.54
CA CYS A 41 -0.47 12.90 11.53
C CYS A 41 -0.80 11.41 11.82
N ARG A 42 -0.32 10.49 10.99
CA ARG A 42 -0.44 9.01 11.10
C ARG A 42 -1.86 8.42 11.14
N ARG A 43 -2.92 9.23 10.99
CA ARG A 43 -4.31 8.78 10.98
C ARG A 43 -4.65 7.81 9.84
N CYS A 44 -3.94 7.90 8.71
CA CYS A 44 -4.12 7.01 7.57
C CYS A 44 -3.35 5.67 7.69
N VAL A 45 -2.49 5.50 8.71
CA VAL A 45 -1.66 4.28 8.85
C VAL A 45 -2.49 2.99 8.92
N PRO A 46 -3.62 2.92 9.65
CA PRO A 46 -4.48 1.73 9.63
C PRO A 46 -5.00 1.39 8.23
N ALA A 47 -5.41 2.40 7.45
CA ALA A 47 -5.86 2.19 6.07
C ALA A 47 -4.73 1.70 5.16
N LEU A 48 -3.52 2.26 5.30
CA LEU A 48 -2.33 1.79 4.58
C LEU A 48 -2.04 0.32 4.86
N LYS A 49 -2.12 -0.11 6.12
CA LYS A 49 -1.91 -1.52 6.50
C LYS A 49 -2.93 -2.44 5.83
N VAL A 50 -4.21 -2.06 5.82
CA VAL A 50 -5.26 -2.83 5.14
C VAL A 50 -4.97 -2.99 3.65
N LEU A 51 -4.50 -1.93 2.98
CA LEU A 51 -4.13 -1.99 1.56
C LEU A 51 -2.91 -2.90 1.32
N ILE A 52 -1.89 -2.81 2.17
CA ILE A 52 -0.69 -3.65 2.10
C ILE A 52 -1.05 -5.12 2.33
N ASP A 53 -1.81 -5.42 3.38
CA ASP A 53 -2.21 -6.79 3.73
C ASP A 53 -3.07 -7.41 2.62
N ARG A 54 -4.00 -6.63 2.05
CA ARG A 54 -4.78 -7.04 0.88
C ARG A 54 -3.88 -7.34 -0.31
N HIS A 55 -2.93 -6.45 -0.62
CA HIS A 55 -2.00 -6.66 -1.74
C HIS A 55 -1.17 -7.93 -1.55
N ASN A 56 -0.57 -8.11 -0.38
CA ASN A 56 0.24 -9.28 -0.05
C ASN A 56 -0.56 -10.59 -0.13
N SER A 57 -1.82 -10.58 0.33
CA SER A 57 -2.72 -11.74 0.24
C SER A 57 -3.03 -12.11 -1.22
N LEU A 58 -3.20 -11.11 -2.09
CA LEU A 58 -3.43 -11.35 -3.52
C LEU A 58 -2.17 -11.93 -4.21
N GLN A 59 -0.97 -11.44 -3.85
CA GLN A 59 0.28 -11.95 -4.43
C GLN A 59 0.59 -13.40 -4.00
N GLN A 60 0.17 -13.82 -2.81
CA GLN A 60 0.32 -15.20 -2.33
C GLN A 60 -0.47 -16.19 -3.20
N THR A 61 -1.70 -15.86 -3.60
CA THR A 61 -2.51 -16.74 -4.46
C THR A 61 -1.90 -17.01 -5.84
N SER A 62 -1.15 -16.06 -6.40
CA SER A 62 -0.44 -16.22 -7.68
C SER A 62 0.91 -16.92 -7.57
N ALA A 63 1.48 -17.04 -6.36
CA ALA A 63 2.71 -17.78 -6.13
C ALA A 63 2.44 -19.28 -5.93
N ASP A 64 1.35 -19.64 -5.26
CA ASP A 64 0.94 -21.03 -5.05
C ASP A 64 0.43 -21.72 -6.34
N GLU A 65 -0.20 -21.00 -7.27
CA GLU A 65 -0.66 -21.58 -8.55
C GLU A 65 0.47 -21.90 -9.54
N LYS A 66 1.69 -21.39 -9.32
CA LYS A 66 2.87 -21.72 -10.14
C LYS A 66 3.66 -22.94 -9.64
N LEU A 67 3.21 -23.60 -8.57
CA LEU A 67 3.84 -24.79 -8.01
C LEU A 67 2.99 -26.07 -8.14
N SER A 68 1.97 -26.08 -9.01
CA SER A 68 1.24 -27.31 -9.38
C SER A 68 1.35 -27.62 -10.87
#